data_AF-A0A838MU83-F1
#
_entry.id   AF-A0A838MU83-F1
#
_cell.length_a   1.000
_cell.length_b   1.000
_cell.length_c   1.000
_cell.angle_alpha   90.00
_cell.angle_beta   90.00
_cell.angle_gamma   90.00
#
_symmetry.space_group_name_H-M   'P 1'
#
loop_
_entity.id
_entity.type
_entity.pdbx_description
1 polymer ?
#
loop_
_entity_poly.entity_id
_entity_poly.type
_entity_poly.pdbx_seq_one_letter_code
_entity_poly.pdbx_strand_id
1 'polypeptide(L)' 'MPQHDDRWEFGALYERRLNGRFGFEFGYNFEQRWSNDSDRNFNEHRVGFAVTYRWRKETR' A
#
# COMPACT_ATOMS: atom_id res chain seq x y z
N MET A 1 -31.77 -13.27 -5.92
CA MET A 1 -30.43 -13.91 -6.03
C MET A 1 -29.69 -13.66 -4.73
N PRO A 2 -28.91 -14.62 -4.18
CA PRO A 2 -28.07 -14.36 -3.01
C PRO A 2 -27.11 -13.19 -3.28
N GLN A 3 -26.94 -12.28 -2.32
CA GLN A 3 -25.94 -11.22 -2.44
C GLN A 3 -24.56 -11.85 -2.15
N HIS A 4 -23.71 -11.84 -3.18
CA HIS A 4 -22.31 -12.23 -3.11
C HIS A 4 -21.48 -10.96 -3.30
N ASP A 5 -20.54 -10.70 -2.39
CA ASP A 5 -19.71 -9.50 -2.37
C ASP A 5 -18.34 -9.85 -1.76
N ASP A 6 -17.57 -10.63 -2.51
CA ASP A 6 -16.27 -11.09 -2.09
C ASP A 6 -15.22 -10.03 -2.40
N ARG A 7 -14.36 -9.75 -1.41
CA ARG A 7 -13.24 -8.82 -1.54
C ARG A 7 -11.94 -9.50 -1.14
N TRP A 8 -10.98 -9.48 -2.04
CA TRP A 8 -9.63 -9.98 -1.85
C TRP A 8 -8.65 -8.81 -1.89
N GLU A 9 -7.83 -8.69 -0.86
CA GLU A 9 -6.78 -7.66 -0.77
C GLU A 9 -5.45 -8.35 -0.47
N PHE A 10 -4.43 -8.03 -1.27
CA PHE A 10 -3.06 -8.52 -1.11
C PHE A 10 -2.10 -7.33 -1.09
N GLY A 11 -1.26 -7.25 -0.07
CA GLY A 11 -0.27 -6.19 0.08
C GLY A 11 1.13 -6.76 0.27
N ALA A 12 2.10 -6.18 -0.44
CA ALA A 12 3.52 -6.40 -0.23
C ALA A 12 4.20 -5.08 0.14
N LEU A 13 4.98 -5.10 1.22
CA LEU A 13 5.72 -3.94 1.72
C LEU A 13 7.21 -4.26 1.80
N TYR A 14 8.02 -3.38 1.25
CA TYR A 14 9.47 -3.39 1.39
C TYR A 14 9.94 -2.11 2.06
N GLU A 15 10.58 -2.22 3.23
CA GLU A 15 11.18 -1.09 3.95
C GLU A 15 12.70 -1.27 4.04
N ARG A 16 13.45 -0.19 3.75
CA ARG A 16 14.90 -0.12 3.95
C ARG A 16 15.29 1.17 4.66
N ARG A 17 15.87 1.05 5.85
CA ARG A 17 16.49 2.17 6.57
C ARG A 17 17.97 2.29 6.23
N LEU A 18 18.42 3.49 5.87
CA LEU A 18 19.81 3.82 5.65
C LEU A 18 20.31 4.80 6.71
N ASN A 19 21.36 4.40 7.43
CA ASN A 19 22.15 5.25 8.34
C ASN A 19 21.31 5.99 9.41
N GLY A 20 20.14 5.46 9.78
CA GLY A 20 19.24 6.04 10.79
C GLY A 20 18.62 7.41 10.42
N ARG A 21 18.99 7.98 9.27
CA ARG A 21 18.55 9.29 8.77
C ARG A 21 17.66 9.17 7.54
N PHE A 22 17.84 8.14 6.73
CA PHE A 22 17.07 7.93 5.51
C PHE A 22 16.27 6.63 5.60
N GLY A 23 15.08 6.62 5.03
CA GLY A 23 14.23 5.44 4.88
C GLY A 23 13.62 5.41 3.48
N PHE A 24 13.59 4.24 2.88
CA PHE A 24 12.87 3.96 1.64
C PHE A 24 11.77 2.94 1.94
N GLU A 25 10.58 3.20 1.43
CA GLU A 25 9.46 2.29 1.49
C GLU A 25 8.88 2.11 0.10
N PHE A 26 8.66 0.87 -0.29
CA PHE A 26 7.95 0.51 -1.50
C PHE A 26 6.78 -0.39 -1.12
N GLY A 27 5.57 0.01 -1.51
CA GLY A 27 4.34 -0.72 -1.26
C GLY A 27 3.67 -1.10 -2.56
N TYR A 28 3.18 -2.33 -2.64
CA TYR A 28 2.31 -2.79 -3.71
C TYR A 28 1.05 -3.37 -3.08
N ASN A 29 -0.11 -2.85 -3.45
CA ASN A 29 -1.40 -3.38 -3.03
C ASN A 29 -2.22 -3.78 -4.26
N PHE A 30 -2.81 -4.95 -4.18
CA PHE A 30 -3.75 -5.51 -5.13
C PHE A 30 -5.08 -5.69 -4.43
N GLU A 31 -6.15 -5.23 -5.05
CA GLU A 31 -7.50 -5.38 -4.54
C GLU A 31 -8.42 -5.86 -5.65
N GLN A 32 -9.07 -7.00 -5.44
CA GLN A 32 -10.06 -7.55 -6.34
C GLN A 32 -11.37 -7.72 -5.60
N ARG A 33 -12.46 -7.22 -6.18
CA ARG A 33 -13.80 -7.36 -5.61
C ARG A 33 -14.72 -8.00 -6.64
N TRP A 34 -15.37 -9.10 -6.27
CA TRP A 34 -16.34 -9.82 -7.08
C TRP A 34 -17.73 -9.70 -6.44
N SER A 35 -18.55 -8.85 -7.06
CA SER A 35 -19.91 -8.55 -6.59
C SER A 35 -20.94 -8.81 -7.68
N ASN A 36 -22.17 -9.15 -7.28
CA ASN A 36 -23.33 -9.20 -8.18
C ASN A 36 -23.77 -7.80 -8.65
N ASP A 37 -23.29 -6.74 -7.99
CA ASP A 37 -23.47 -5.35 -8.42
C ASP A 37 -22.30 -4.98 -9.35
N SER A 38 -22.60 -4.73 -10.63
CA SER A 38 -21.58 -4.45 -11.66
C SER A 38 -20.76 -3.20 -11.33
N ASP A 39 -21.35 -2.24 -10.62
CA ASP A 39 -20.67 -0.99 -10.23
C ASP A 39 -19.62 -1.22 -9.12
N ARG A 40 -19.70 -2.37 -8.44
CA ARG A 40 -18.80 -2.76 -7.35
C ARG A 40 -17.78 -3.81 -7.76
N ASN A 41 -17.83 -4.29 -9.00
CA ASN A 41 -16.92 -5.30 -9.50
C ASN A 41 -15.68 -4.61 -10.09
N PHE A 42 -14.56 -4.66 -9.37
CA PHE A 42 -13.34 -3.97 -9.78
C PHE A 42 -12.08 -4.74 -9.44
N ASN A 43 -11.03 -4.37 -10.15
CA ASN A 43 -9.67 -4.83 -9.92
C ASN A 43 -8.75 -3.62 -9.88
N GLU A 44 -8.22 -3.31 -8.71
CA GLU A 44 -7.39 -2.13 -8.46
C GLU A 44 -5.97 -2.56 -8.08
N HIS A 45 -4.99 -1.89 -8.69
CA HIS A 45 -3.59 -2.03 -8.38
C HIS A 45 -3.05 -0.68 -7.91
N ARG A 46 -2.49 -0.65 -6.71
CA ARG A 46 -1.89 0.54 -6.10
C ARG A 46 -0.40 0.29 -5.87
N VAL A 47 0.43 1.22 -6.34
CA VAL A 47 1.87 1.22 -6.08
C VAL A 47 2.22 2.50 -5.34
N GLY A 48 2.92 2.35 -4.23
CA GLY A 48 3.38 3.46 -3.39
C GLY A 48 4.89 3.43 -3.25
N PHE A 49 5.49 4.61 -3.25
CA PHE A 49 6.88 4.79 -2.89
C PHE A 49 7.00 5.98 -1.95
N ALA A 50 7.72 5.80 -0.86
CA ALA A 50 7.98 6.86 0.11
C ALA A 50 9.47 6.96 0.44
N VAL A 51 9.94 8.19 0.58
CA VAL A 51 11.28 8.51 1.09
C VAL A 51 11.11 9.29 2.37
N THR A 52 11.69 8.78 3.45
CA THR A 52 11.71 9.46 4.74
C THR A 52 13.11 9.99 5.01
N TYR A 53 13.21 11.26 5.40
CA TYR A 53 14.44 11.86 5.90
C TYR A 53 14.24 12.42 7.31
N ARG A 54 15.08 12.00 8.25
CA ARG A 54 15.08 12.49 9.63
C ARG A 54 16.16 13.54 9.79
N TRP A 55 15.74 14.80 9.82
CA TRP A 55 16.63 15.89 10.18
C TRP A 55 16.86 15.91 11.70
N ARG A 56 18.13 15.88 12.12
CA ARG A 56 18.53 16.11 13.52
C ARG A 56 19.33 17.40 13.54
N LYS A 57 18.85 18.41 14.29
CA LYS A 57 19.59 19.64 14.54
C LYS A 57 20.64 19.31 15.62
N GLU A 58 21.91 19.30 15.26
CA GLU A 58 23.00 19.19 16.23
C GLU A 58 23.04 20.50 17.03
N THR A 59 22.52 20.48 18.25
CA THR A 59 22.86 21.49 19.26
C THR A 59 24.29 21.21 19.73
N ARG A 60 25.15 22.19 19.46
CA ARG A 60 26.59 22.30 19.76
C ARG A 60 26.99 21.75 21.13
#